data_AF-A0A2Z5G9B0-F1
#
_entry.id   AF-A0A2Z5G9B0-F1
#
_cell.length_a   1.000
_cell.length_b   1.000
_cell.length_c   1.000
_cell.angle_alpha   90.00
_cell.angle_beta   90.00
_cell.angle_gamma   90.00
#
_symmetry.space_group_name_H-M   'P 1'
#
loop_
_entity.id
_entity.type
_entity.pdbx_description
1 polymer ?
#
loop_
_entity_poly.entity_id
_entity_poly.type
_entity_poly.pdbx_seq_one_letter_code
_entity_poly.pdbx_strand_id
1 'polypeptide(L)'
;MAANLLGDESLAHELMESAIQQTKEKLADLAPVSLEEARTELGRAYRNAIRRERRARSKITLEGACDDVELLLSPVAPATDAIHAEHDLAAILYDTPPDLQRAMLMRYGARSTWEEVAEEVQKPKDSIRIRCQREINRIRRRLGIQVRPSKD
;
A
#
# COMPACT_ATOMS: atom_id res chain seq x y z
N MET A 1 0.66 6.18 -18.99
CA MET A 1 2.05 6.46 -19.39
C MET A 1 2.82 6.95 -18.17
N ALA A 2 4.11 6.65 -18.06
CA ALA A 2 4.91 6.93 -16.86
C ALA A 2 4.99 8.42 -16.48
N ALA A 3 4.90 9.32 -17.47
CA ALA A 3 4.74 10.76 -17.26
C ALA A 3 3.54 11.08 -16.33
N ASN A 4 2.39 10.43 -16.53
CA ASN A 4 1.20 10.61 -15.68
C ASN A 4 1.36 10.01 -14.27
N LEU A 5 2.32 9.09 -14.07
CA LEU A 5 2.55 8.43 -12.78
C LEU A 5 3.63 9.10 -11.93
N LEU A 6 4.55 9.82 -12.57
CA LEU A 6 5.68 10.49 -11.92
C LEU A 6 5.54 12.02 -11.91
N GLY A 7 4.61 12.57 -12.69
CA GLY A 7 4.35 14.02 -12.79
C GLY A 7 5.45 14.79 -13.52
N ASP A 8 6.42 14.09 -14.13
CA ASP A 8 7.61 14.67 -14.74
C ASP A 8 8.01 13.86 -15.98
N GLU A 9 7.97 14.49 -17.15
CA GLU A 9 8.30 13.88 -18.44
C GLU A 9 9.80 13.65 -18.61
N SER A 10 10.64 14.50 -18.03
CA SER A 10 12.10 14.40 -18.12
C SER A 10 12.62 13.16 -17.39
N LEU A 11 12.13 12.94 -16.17
CA LEU A 11 12.42 11.75 -15.38
C LEU A 11 11.92 10.46 -16.05
N ALA A 12 10.75 10.51 -16.70
CA ALA A 12 10.21 9.35 -17.40
C ALA A 12 11.10 8.91 -18.58
N HIS A 13 11.79 9.87 -19.22
CA HIS A 13 12.77 9.64 -20.27
C HIS A 13 14.06 9.03 -19.70
N GLU A 14 14.64 9.61 -18.65
CA GLU A 14 15.85 9.09 -17.99
C GLU A 14 15.67 7.65 -17.49
N LEU A 15 14.50 7.34 -16.92
CA LEU A 15 14.17 5.98 -16.48
C LEU A 15 14.04 5.00 -17.65
N MET A 16 13.62 5.48 -18.83
CA MET A 16 13.53 4.66 -20.03
C MET A 16 14.92 4.36 -20.58
N GLU A 17 15.81 5.36 -20.62
CA GLU A 17 17.20 5.18 -21.03
C GLU A 17 17.93 4.20 -20.11
N SER A 18 17.74 4.33 -18.79
CA SER A 18 18.30 3.39 -17.81
C SER A 18 17.76 1.96 -18.02
N ALA A 19 16.47 1.82 -18.33
CA ALA A 19 15.86 0.53 -18.62
C ALA A 19 16.39 -0.10 -19.91
N ILE A 20 16.61 0.70 -20.97
CA ILE A 20 17.22 0.25 -22.22
C ILE A 20 18.63 -0.25 -21.97
N GLN A 21 19.44 0.51 -21.22
CA GLN A 21 20.82 0.13 -20.91
C GLN A 21 20.89 -1.17 -20.09
N GLN A 22 20.07 -1.33 -19.05
CA GLN A 22 19.98 -2.57 -18.27
C GLN A 22 19.52 -3.76 -19.12
N THR A 23 18.60 -3.53 -20.05
CA THR A 23 18.11 -4.58 -20.95
C THR A 23 19.21 -4.99 -21.93
N LYS A 24 19.97 -4.03 -22.46
CA LYS A 24 21.12 -4.27 -23.34
C LYS A 24 22.20 -5.10 -22.63
N GLU A 25 22.58 -4.72 -21.41
CA GLU A 25 23.57 -5.45 -20.60
C GLU A 25 23.11 -6.89 -20.33
N LYS A 26 21.84 -7.05 -19.94
CA LYS A 26 21.29 -8.38 -19.65
C LYS A 26 21.19 -9.28 -20.88
N LEU A 27 20.92 -8.71 -22.06
CA LEU A 27 20.82 -9.46 -23.31
C LEU A 27 22.18 -9.70 -23.97
N ALA A 28 23.23 -8.96 -23.60
CA ALA A 28 24.58 -9.14 -24.14
C ALA A 28 25.20 -10.50 -23.78
N ASP A 29 24.84 -11.05 -22.62
CA ASP A 29 25.34 -12.33 -22.10
C ASP A 29 24.44 -13.53 -22.42
N LEU A 30 23.34 -13.32 -23.15
CA LEU A 30 22.35 -14.36 -23.46
C LEU A 30 22.41 -14.80 -24.92
N ALA A 31 22.03 -16.05 -25.17
CA ALA A 31 21.76 -16.54 -26.53
C ALA A 31 20.72 -15.64 -27.21
N PRO A 32 20.76 -15.48 -28.55
CA PRO A 32 19.87 -14.57 -29.27
C PRO A 32 18.41 -14.81 -28.90
N VAL A 33 17.83 -13.77 -28.31
CA VAL A 33 16.49 -13.75 -27.73
C VAL A 33 15.49 -13.23 -28.77
N SER A 34 14.25 -13.72 -28.75
CA SER A 34 13.21 -13.22 -29.65
C SER A 34 12.83 -11.77 -29.34
N LEU A 35 12.29 -11.07 -30.34
CA LEU A 35 11.89 -9.66 -30.19
C LEU A 35 10.81 -9.46 -29.11
N GLU A 36 9.93 -10.45 -28.91
CA GLU A 36 8.88 -10.40 -27.87
C GLU A 36 9.45 -10.59 -26.45
N GLU A 37 10.45 -11.45 -26.30
CA GLU A 37 11.15 -11.63 -25.03
C GLU A 37 11.97 -10.38 -24.67
N ALA A 38 12.63 -9.76 -25.65
CA ALA A 38 13.34 -8.50 -25.45
C ALA A 38 12.39 -7.36 -25.01
N ARG A 39 11.19 -7.26 -25.62
CA ARG A 39 10.15 -6.32 -25.20
C ARG A 39 9.66 -6.58 -23.79
N THR A 40 9.49 -7.85 -23.43
CA THR A 40 9.04 -8.26 -22.10
C THR A 40 10.06 -7.88 -21.02
N GLU A 41 11.35 -8.10 -21.31
CA GLU A 41 12.44 -7.73 -20.41
C GLU A 41 12.59 -6.21 -20.27
N LEU A 42 12.49 -5.45 -21.38
CA LEU A 42 12.49 -3.98 -21.33
C LEU A 42 11.33 -3.45 -20.48
N GLY A 43 10.12 -3.97 -20.68
CA GLY A 43 8.94 -3.60 -19.88
C GLY A 43 9.07 -3.98 -18.41
N ARG A 44 9.83 -5.03 -18.08
CA ARG A 44 10.15 -5.41 -16.70
C ARG A 44 11.18 -4.45 -16.08
N ALA A 45 12.26 -4.16 -16.79
CA ALA A 45 13.30 -3.22 -16.37
C ALA A 45 12.70 -1.83 -16.09
N TYR A 46 11.89 -1.33 -17.02
CA TYR A 46 11.26 -0.01 -16.91
C TYR A 46 10.31 0.10 -15.71
N ARG A 47 9.43 -0.90 -15.51
CA ARG A 47 8.54 -0.94 -14.33
C ARG A 47 9.31 -1.00 -13.01
N ASN A 48 10.44 -1.70 -12.99
CA ASN A 48 11.27 -1.79 -11.80
C ASN A 48 12.00 -0.48 -11.51
N ALA A 49 12.49 0.23 -12.55
CA ALA A 49 13.07 1.55 -12.43
C ALA A 49 12.07 2.56 -11.85
N ILE A 50 10.84 2.61 -12.38
CA ILE A 50 9.76 3.46 -11.84
C ILE A 50 9.46 3.14 -10.37
N ARG A 51 9.42 1.85 -9.99
CA ARG A 51 9.17 1.45 -8.60
C ARG A 51 10.31 1.85 -7.67
N ARG A 52 11.57 1.75 -8.12
CA ARG A 52 12.74 2.16 -7.34
C ARG A 52 12.71 3.67 -7.12
N GLU A 53 12.45 4.44 -8.17
CA GLU A 53 12.35 5.89 -8.11
C GLU A 53 11.24 6.36 -7.18
N ARG A 54 10.05 5.73 -7.27
CA ARG A 54 8.94 6.02 -6.35
C ARG A 54 9.31 5.74 -4.89
N ARG A 55 10.07 4.67 -4.62
CA ARG A 55 10.55 4.37 -3.27
C ARG A 55 11.61 5.36 -2.80
N ALA A 56 12.54 5.76 -3.67
CA ALA A 56 13.56 6.76 -3.36
C ALA A 56 12.91 8.11 -3.01
N ARG A 57 11.94 8.56 -3.82
CA ARG A 57 11.14 9.77 -3.56
C ARG A 57 10.30 9.67 -2.27
N SER A 58 9.76 8.49 -1.95
CA SER A 58 9.06 8.30 -0.67
C SER A 58 9.99 8.30 0.55
N LYS A 59 11.31 8.18 0.33
CA LYS A 59 12.33 8.13 1.38
C LYS A 59 13.09 9.45 1.51
N ILE A 60 12.54 10.55 0.98
CA ILE A 60 13.05 11.89 1.25
C ILE A 60 12.75 12.18 2.72
N THR A 61 13.78 11.97 3.56
CA THR A 61 13.85 12.46 4.93
C THR A 61 13.69 13.98 4.90
N LEU A 62 12.73 14.48 5.66
CA LEU A 62 12.60 15.90 5.98
C LEU A 62 13.82 16.32 6.80
N GLU A 63 14.87 16.79 6.14
CA GLU A 63 15.93 17.55 6.77
C GLU A 63 15.65 19.04 6.55
N GLY A 64 15.06 19.67 7.56
CA GLY A 64 14.75 21.10 7.59
C GLY A 64 14.35 21.52 9.00
N ALA A 65 14.74 22.74 9.40
CA ALA A 65 14.35 23.31 10.69
C ALA A 65 12.84 23.55 10.74
N CYS A 66 12.24 23.44 11.94
CA CYS A 66 10.79 23.40 12.18
C CYS A 66 9.98 24.56 11.57
N ASP A 67 10.61 25.67 11.20
CA ASP A 67 9.90 26.91 10.83
C ASP A 67 9.42 26.93 9.35
N ASP A 68 9.98 26.10 8.47
CA ASP A 68 9.57 26.07 7.04
C ASP A 68 8.41 25.09 6.75
N VAL A 69 7.98 24.31 7.75
CA VAL A 69 6.94 23.27 7.57
C VAL A 69 5.53 23.87 7.46
N GLU A 70 5.30 25.08 8.00
CA GLU A 70 3.99 25.74 7.91
C GLU A 70 3.63 26.20 6.48
N LEU A 71 4.63 26.44 5.61
CA LEU A 71 4.40 26.97 4.27
C LEU A 71 4.09 25.91 3.19
N LEU A 72 4.20 24.62 3.52
CA LEU A 72 3.97 23.49 2.59
C LEU A 72 2.65 22.75 2.84
N LEU A 73 1.68 23.40 3.50
CA LEU A 73 0.30 22.93 3.45
C LEU A 73 -0.24 23.10 2.02
N SER A 74 0.02 22.09 1.19
CA SER A 74 -0.63 21.91 -0.10
C SER A 74 -2.14 22.05 0.09
N PRO A 75 -2.88 22.72 -0.82
CA PRO A 75 -4.31 22.88 -0.66
C PRO A 75 -4.90 21.48 -0.61
N VAL A 76 -5.42 21.11 0.56
CA VAL A 76 -6.17 19.88 0.76
C VAL A 76 -7.21 19.88 -0.35
N ALA A 77 -7.04 18.99 -1.34
CA ALA A 77 -8.03 18.76 -2.37
C ALA A 77 -9.38 18.70 -1.64
N PRO A 78 -10.41 19.45 -2.08
CA PRO A 78 -11.62 19.60 -1.31
C PRO A 78 -12.07 18.21 -0.93
N ALA A 79 -12.22 17.98 0.38
CA ALA A 79 -12.53 16.69 0.96
C ALA A 79 -13.96 16.29 0.56
N THR A 80 -14.20 16.04 -0.73
CA THR A 80 -15.53 15.81 -1.27
C THR A 80 -16.06 14.41 -1.01
N ASP A 81 -15.33 13.58 -0.26
CA ASP A 81 -15.84 12.30 0.26
C ASP A 81 -15.58 12.08 1.77
N ALA A 82 -15.04 13.08 2.50
CA ALA A 82 -14.87 12.96 3.97
C ALA A 82 -16.12 13.36 4.76
N ILE A 83 -17.21 13.68 4.06
CA ILE A 83 -18.49 14.04 4.66
C ILE A 83 -19.18 12.73 5.07
N HIS A 84 -19.11 12.41 6.37
CA HIS A 84 -19.88 11.40 7.15
C HIS A 84 -19.22 10.10 7.65
N ALA A 85 -17.89 9.90 7.55
CA ALA A 85 -17.28 8.67 8.06
C ALA A 85 -16.79 8.72 9.51
N GLU A 86 -17.25 9.66 10.34
CA GLU A 86 -17.12 9.55 11.80
C GLU A 86 -18.18 8.57 12.32
N HIS A 87 -18.16 7.34 11.79
CA HIS A 87 -18.90 6.27 12.43
C HIS A 87 -18.22 6.00 13.76
N ASP A 88 -18.95 6.31 14.85
CA ASP A 88 -18.51 6.03 16.20
C ASP A 88 -18.01 4.58 16.28
N LEU A 89 -16.70 4.43 16.54
CA LEU A 89 -16.04 3.15 16.64
C LEU A 89 -16.67 2.29 17.74
N ALA A 90 -17.17 2.93 18.80
CA ALA A 90 -17.92 2.26 19.86
C ALA A 90 -19.24 1.70 19.32
N ALA A 91 -19.97 2.46 18.50
CA ALA A 91 -21.18 1.97 17.84
C ALA A 91 -20.88 0.84 16.83
N ILE A 92 -19.75 0.91 16.11
CA ILE A 92 -19.35 -0.16 15.19
C ILE A 92 -19.06 -1.45 15.96
N LEU A 93 -18.32 -1.36 17.06
CA LEU A 93 -17.85 -2.52 17.80
C LEU A 93 -18.80 -2.95 18.93
N TYR A 94 -19.96 -2.32 19.08
CA TYR A 94 -20.91 -2.58 20.18
C TYR A 94 -21.30 -4.07 20.30
N ASP A 95 -21.58 -4.73 19.16
CA ASP A 95 -21.95 -6.15 19.14
C ASP A 95 -20.74 -7.10 19.18
N THR A 96 -19.51 -6.56 19.20
CA THR A 96 -18.28 -7.35 19.14
C THR A 96 -17.88 -7.77 20.56
N PRO A 97 -17.58 -9.06 20.80
CA PRO A 97 -17.07 -9.52 22.09
C PRO A 97 -15.81 -8.75 22.53
N PRO A 98 -15.64 -8.46 23.84
CA PRO A 98 -14.60 -7.55 24.33
C PRO A 98 -13.17 -8.05 24.05
N ASP A 99 -12.96 -9.36 24.09
CA ASP A 99 -11.71 -10.03 23.69
C ASP A 99 -11.38 -9.76 22.23
N LEU A 100 -12.40 -9.80 21.37
CA LEU A 100 -12.26 -9.60 19.93
C LEU A 100 -12.15 -8.13 19.56
N GLN A 101 -12.85 -7.24 20.28
CA GLN A 101 -12.73 -5.80 20.15
C GLN A 101 -11.28 -5.38 20.42
N ARG A 102 -10.70 -5.86 21.53
CA ARG A 102 -9.31 -5.59 21.89
C ARG A 102 -8.34 -6.09 20.83
N ALA A 103 -8.54 -7.33 20.36
CA ALA A 103 -7.73 -7.91 19.28
C ALA A 103 -7.79 -7.07 17.99
N MET A 104 -8.99 -6.59 17.62
CA MET A 104 -9.20 -5.78 16.42
C MET A 104 -8.57 -4.39 16.56
N LEU A 105 -8.69 -3.75 17.73
CA LEU A 105 -8.05 -2.46 18.00
C LEU A 105 -6.53 -2.56 17.98
N MET A 106 -5.95 -3.59 18.57
CA MET A 106 -4.51 -3.83 18.50
C MET A 106 -4.05 -4.09 17.06
N ARG A 107 -4.77 -4.96 16.33
CA ARG A 107 -4.38 -5.33 14.98
C ARG A 107 -4.53 -4.20 13.96
N TYR A 108 -5.68 -3.51 13.97
CA TYR A 108 -6.05 -2.56 12.92
C TYR A 108 -5.90 -1.10 13.36
N GLY A 109 -5.97 -0.82 14.66
CA GLY A 109 -5.69 0.49 15.23
C GLY A 109 -4.20 0.71 15.51
N ALA A 110 -3.61 -0.15 16.36
CA ALA A 110 -2.20 -0.03 16.78
C ALA A 110 -1.19 -0.73 15.85
N ARG A 111 -1.66 -1.48 14.85
CA ARG A 111 -0.85 -2.25 13.88
C ARG A 111 0.06 -3.31 14.49
N SER A 112 -0.29 -3.85 15.66
CA SER A 112 0.42 -4.95 16.32
C SER A 112 0.52 -6.21 15.46
N THR A 113 1.56 -7.01 15.72
CA THR A 113 1.72 -8.33 15.09
C THR A 113 0.68 -9.32 15.59
N TRP A 114 0.42 -10.39 14.82
CA TRP A 114 -0.56 -11.39 15.25
C TRP A 114 -0.08 -12.19 16.46
N GLU A 115 1.24 -12.29 16.63
CA GLU A 115 1.92 -12.84 17.78
C GLU A 115 1.61 -12.02 19.05
N GLU A 116 1.85 -10.70 19.02
CA GLU A 116 1.52 -9.79 20.13
C GLU A 116 0.03 -9.81 20.49
N VAL A 117 -0.84 -9.84 19.48
CA VAL A 117 -2.30 -9.90 19.69
C VAL A 117 -2.72 -11.22 20.34
N ALA A 118 -2.10 -12.33 19.94
CA ALA A 118 -2.38 -13.65 20.50
C ALA A 118 -1.95 -13.75 21.96
N GLU A 119 -0.78 -13.19 22.30
CA GLU A 119 -0.27 -13.11 23.66
C GLU A 119 -1.19 -12.28 24.56
N GLU A 120 -1.59 -11.08 24.12
CA GLU A 120 -2.43 -10.18 24.92
C GLU A 120 -3.84 -10.74 25.16
N VAL A 121 -4.42 -11.41 24.17
CA VAL A 121 -5.78 -11.96 24.25
C VAL A 121 -5.79 -13.40 24.78
N GLN A 122 -4.61 -13.98 25.05
CA GLN A 122 -4.42 -15.34 25.53
C GLN A 122 -5.13 -16.40 24.67
N LYS A 123 -5.02 -16.25 23.34
CA LYS A 123 -5.67 -17.15 22.37
C LYS A 123 -4.72 -17.57 21.27
N PRO A 124 -4.93 -18.77 20.67
CA PRO A 124 -4.12 -19.19 19.54
C PRO A 124 -4.21 -18.20 18.38
N LYS A 125 -3.05 -17.88 17.80
CA LYS A 125 -2.88 -16.92 16.70
C LYS A 125 -3.87 -17.13 15.55
N ASP A 126 -4.00 -18.36 15.08
CA ASP A 126 -4.87 -18.67 13.95
C ASP A 126 -6.35 -18.55 14.31
N SER A 127 -6.71 -18.90 15.55
CA SER A 127 -8.08 -18.77 16.06
C SER A 127 -8.50 -17.30 16.13
N ILE A 128 -7.65 -16.41 16.69
CA ILE A 128 -7.97 -14.99 16.76
C ILE A 128 -7.99 -14.34 15.38
N ARG A 129 -7.08 -14.73 14.48
CA ARG A 129 -7.06 -14.25 13.09
C ARG A 129 -8.37 -14.57 12.35
N ILE A 130 -8.82 -15.82 12.43
CA ILE A 130 -10.07 -16.26 11.78
C ILE A 130 -11.27 -15.51 12.38
N ARG A 131 -11.32 -15.35 13.71
CA ARG A 131 -12.39 -14.62 14.38
C ARG A 131 -12.42 -13.14 13.97
N CYS A 132 -11.28 -12.47 13.95
CA CYS A 132 -11.17 -11.08 13.49
C CYS A 132 -11.63 -10.93 12.04
N GLN A 133 -11.25 -11.87 11.17
CA GLN A 133 -11.66 -11.84 9.76
C GLN A 133 -13.17 -12.02 9.60
N ARG A 134 -13.78 -12.95 10.34
CA ARG A 134 -15.23 -13.15 10.36
C ARG A 134 -15.96 -11.90 10.82
N GLU A 135 -15.44 -11.24 11.84
CA GLU A 135 -16.02 -10.04 12.42
C GLU A 135 -15.92 -8.83 11.50
N ILE A 136 -14.78 -8.65 10.82
CA ILE A 136 -14.65 -7.65 9.75
C ILE A 136 -15.66 -7.89 8.64
N ASN A 137 -15.83 -9.15 8.21
CA ASN A 137 -16.80 -9.48 7.18
C ASN A 137 -18.24 -9.21 7.65
N ARG A 138 -18.55 -9.45 8.94
CA ARG A 138 -19.84 -9.08 9.55
C ARG A 138 -20.07 -7.58 9.52
N ILE A 139 -19.09 -6.79 9.98
CA ILE A 139 -19.16 -5.32 9.98
C ILE A 139 -19.31 -4.78 8.57
N ARG A 140 -18.55 -5.29 7.59
CA ARG A 140 -18.65 -4.89 6.18
C ARG A 140 -20.05 -5.12 5.61
N ARG A 141 -20.65 -6.28 5.89
CA ARG A 141 -22.04 -6.58 5.48
C ARG A 141 -23.03 -5.60 6.11
N ARG A 142 -22.89 -5.32 7.41
CA ARG A 142 -23.76 -4.38 8.13
C ARG A 142 -23.67 -2.96 7.57
N LEU A 143 -22.48 -2.55 7.14
CA LEU A 143 -22.23 -1.25 6.52
C LEU A 143 -22.48 -1.22 5.00
N GLY A 144 -22.97 -2.30 4.39
CA GLY A 144 -23.23 -2.36 2.95
C GLY A 144 -21.98 -2.33 2.06
N ILE A 145 -20.79 -2.57 2.62
CA ILE A 145 -19.52 -2.55 1.89
C ILE A 145 -19.38 -3.86 1.09
N GLN A 146 -19.44 -3.76 -0.24
CA GLN A 146 -19.25 -4.92 -1.11
C GLN A 146 -17.80 -5.45 -1.01
N VAL A 147 -17.65 -6.69 -0.54
CA VAL A 147 -16.37 -7.40 -0.57
C VAL A 147 -16.18 -7.91 -1.98
N ARG A 148 -15.28 -7.30 -2.76
CA ARG A 148 -14.81 -7.92 -4.00
C ARG A 148 -14.19 -9.28 -3.64
N PRO A 149 -14.60 -10.39 -4.27
CA PRO A 149 -13.99 -11.69 -4.01
C PRO A 149 -12.51 -11.60 -4.35
N SER A 150 -11.65 -12.02 -3.41
CA SER A 150 -10.23 -12.24 -3.70
C SER A 150 -10.15 -13.32 -4.77
N LYS A 151 -9.55 -12.98 -5.92
CA LYS A 151 -9.13 -13.98 -6.90
C LYS A 151 -7.95 -14.74 -6.28
N ASP A 152 -8.25 -15.92 -5.76
CA ASP A 152 -7.27 -17.00 -5.66
C ASP A 152 -7.05 -17.59 -7.06
#